data_AF-A0A348Z7R7-F1
#
_entry.id   AF-A0A348Z7R7-F1
#
_cell.length_a   1.000
_cell.length_b   1.000
_cell.length_c   1.000
_cell.angle_alpha   90.00
_cell.angle_beta   90.00
_cell.angle_gamma   90.00
#
_symmetry.space_group_name_H-M   'P 1'
#
loop_
_entity.id
_entity.type
_entity.pdbx_description
1 polymer ?
#
loop_
_entity_poly.entity_id
_entity_poly.type
_entity_poly.pdbx_seq_one_letter_code
_entity_poly.pdbx_strand_id
1 'polypeptide(L)'
;MKGVYFMAKSRDYIYMDVMNIQGKKIGYIKDLLVDFNKGEVIGFKISPYRLLGKEFNVLKENIVYYKSRLVINNIVRDKYLEFSNILNMHVVDKCSNILGLVSEIIFGDDDFKIKGLAVKDYNIFSMFKSRSILLKSYLILGDDYILYTAENTNIALECMPNVGKKKATNKDVYYEKD
;
A
#
# COMPACT_ATOMS: atom_id res chain seq x y z
N MET A 1 4.35 -12.89 -24.08
CA MET A 1 4.94 -13.03 -22.73
C MET A 1 4.01 -12.35 -21.75
N LYS A 2 3.47 -13.07 -20.75
CA LYS A 2 2.76 -12.43 -19.63
C LYS A 2 3.77 -11.55 -18.89
N GLY A 3 3.51 -10.25 -18.77
CA GLY A 3 4.42 -9.30 -18.12
C GLY A 3 4.65 -9.67 -16.66
N VAL A 4 5.88 -9.52 -16.18
CA VAL A 4 6.18 -9.62 -14.74
C VAL A 4 5.78 -8.29 -14.11
N TYR A 5 4.77 -8.28 -13.26
CA TYR A 5 4.33 -7.09 -12.53
C TYR A 5 5.01 -7.07 -11.15
N PHE A 6 5.83 -6.05 -10.89
CA PHE A 6 6.36 -5.83 -9.56
C PHE A 6 5.32 -5.09 -8.72
N MET A 7 4.80 -5.79 -7.73
CA MET A 7 3.83 -5.26 -6.80
C MET A 7 4.53 -4.88 -5.50
N ALA A 8 4.08 -3.79 -4.92
CA ALA A 8 4.53 -3.26 -3.64
C ALA A 8 3.38 -3.24 -2.64
N LYS A 9 3.73 -3.39 -1.38
CA LYS A 9 2.85 -3.20 -0.23
C LYS A 9 3.34 -2.01 0.59
N SER A 10 2.44 -1.41 1.37
CA SER A 10 2.82 -0.34 2.32
C SER A 10 4.03 -0.73 3.17
N ARG A 11 4.02 -1.93 3.76
CA ARG A 11 5.08 -2.45 4.63
C ARG A 11 6.46 -2.57 3.97
N ASP A 12 6.52 -2.63 2.65
CA ASP A 12 7.79 -2.72 1.92
C ASP A 12 8.53 -1.37 1.91
N TYR A 13 7.80 -0.28 2.19
CA TYR A 13 8.30 1.09 2.22
C TYR A 13 8.40 1.67 3.63
N ILE A 14 7.52 1.30 4.56
CA ILE A 14 7.59 1.82 5.94
C ILE A 14 8.96 1.54 6.55
N TYR A 15 9.51 2.54 7.24
CA TYR A 15 10.85 2.57 7.82
C TYR A 15 12.02 2.60 6.84
N MET A 16 11.77 2.69 5.53
CA MET A 16 12.85 2.91 4.56
C MET A 16 13.54 4.25 4.81
N ASP A 17 14.88 4.24 4.85
CA ASP A 17 15.72 5.43 4.99
C ASP A 17 15.50 6.40 3.82
N VAL A 18 15.37 7.69 4.15
CA VAL A 18 15.25 8.79 3.19
C VAL A 18 16.49 9.68 3.23
N MET A 19 17.03 9.98 2.05
CA MET A 19 18.18 10.85 1.86
C MET A 19 17.89 11.95 0.84
N ASN A 20 18.57 13.08 0.96
CA ASN A 20 18.57 14.08 -0.11
C ASN A 20 19.62 13.74 -1.20
N ILE A 21 19.60 14.48 -2.31
CA ILE A 21 20.57 14.32 -3.41
C ILE A 21 22.03 14.57 -3.01
N GLN A 22 22.28 15.25 -1.89
CA GLN A 22 23.63 15.41 -1.31
C GLN A 22 24.07 14.20 -0.48
N GLY A 23 23.26 13.14 -0.40
CA GLY A 23 23.56 11.92 0.35
C GLY A 23 23.32 12.03 1.86
N LYS A 24 22.76 13.14 2.35
CA LYS A 24 22.42 13.31 3.76
C LYS A 24 21.16 12.53 4.10
N LYS A 25 21.23 11.67 5.12
CA LYS A 25 20.04 11.03 5.72
C LYS A 25 19.17 12.08 6.41
N ILE A 26 17.88 12.13 6.07
CA ILE A 26 16.96 13.17 6.57
C ILE A 26 15.78 12.61 7.36
N GLY A 27 15.49 11.32 7.25
CA GLY A 27 14.41 10.67 7.99
C GLY A 27 14.14 9.27 7.47
N TYR A 28 12.99 8.72 7.84
CA TYR A 28 12.47 7.44 7.35
C TYR A 28 11.01 7.58 6.95
N ILE A 29 10.55 6.71 6.05
CA ILE A 29 9.14 6.66 5.65
C ILE A 29 8.30 6.22 6.85
N LYS A 30 7.39 7.10 7.28
CA LYS A 30 6.42 6.85 8.36
C LYS A 30 5.12 6.28 7.82
N ASP A 31 4.66 6.80 6.68
CA ASP A 31 3.39 6.40 6.05
C ASP A 31 3.41 6.67 4.53
N LEU A 32 2.42 6.12 3.84
CA LEU A 32 2.13 6.40 2.43
C LEU A 32 1.12 7.54 2.34
N LEU A 33 1.26 8.38 1.31
CA LEU A 33 0.27 9.38 0.94
C LEU A 33 -0.55 8.85 -0.22
N VAL A 34 -1.88 8.89 -0.09
CA VAL A 34 -2.80 8.21 -0.99
C VAL A 34 -3.77 9.21 -1.62
N ASP A 35 -3.96 9.13 -2.93
CA ASP A 35 -5.07 9.75 -3.64
C ASP A 35 -5.98 8.62 -4.15
N PHE A 36 -6.99 8.26 -3.34
CA PHE A 36 -7.85 7.13 -3.64
C PHE A 36 -8.79 7.39 -4.83
N ASN A 37 -9.05 8.66 -5.14
CA ASN A 37 -9.82 9.09 -6.30
C ASN A 37 -9.02 8.90 -7.59
N LYS A 38 -7.74 9.29 -7.60
CA LYS A 38 -6.83 9.00 -8.74
C LYS A 38 -6.36 7.55 -8.79
N GLY A 39 -6.56 6.79 -7.71
CA GLY A 39 -6.11 5.41 -7.60
C GLY A 39 -4.59 5.30 -7.55
N GLU A 40 -3.93 6.19 -6.82
CA GLU A 40 -2.46 6.27 -6.75
C GLU A 40 -1.93 6.47 -5.33
N VAL A 41 -0.75 5.90 -5.08
CA VAL A 41 0.14 6.37 -4.02
C VAL A 41 0.88 7.59 -4.57
N ILE A 42 0.61 8.76 -3.99
CA ILE A 42 1.13 10.04 -4.50
C ILE A 42 2.45 10.45 -3.85
N GLY A 43 2.87 9.74 -2.80
CA GLY A 43 4.09 10.08 -2.07
C GLY A 43 4.20 9.37 -0.72
N PHE A 44 5.05 9.92 0.14
CA PHE A 44 5.36 9.37 1.44
C PHE A 44 5.40 10.45 2.53
N LYS A 45 4.89 10.10 3.71
CA LYS A 45 5.06 10.84 4.95
C LYS A 45 6.40 10.47 5.56
N ILE A 46 7.22 11.46 5.90
CA ILE A 46 8.57 11.26 6.44
C ILE A 46 8.65 11.73 7.88
N SER A 47 9.17 10.85 8.74
CA SER A 47 9.57 11.19 10.10
C SER A 47 11.06 11.53 10.12
N PRO A 48 11.46 12.75 10.53
CA PRO A 48 12.86 13.15 10.55
C PRO A 48 13.64 12.43 11.67
N TYR A 49 14.93 12.13 11.43
CA TYR A 49 15.80 11.59 12.49
C TYR A 49 16.14 12.61 13.58
N ARG A 50 16.05 13.91 13.27
CA ARG A 50 16.34 14.95 14.25
C ARG A 50 15.26 14.96 15.33
N LEU A 51 15.68 14.89 16.59
CA LEU A 51 14.81 15.17 17.74
C LEU A 51 14.06 16.50 17.53
N LEU A 52 12.74 16.50 17.75
CA LEU A 52 11.83 17.64 17.52
C LEU A 52 11.72 18.12 16.07
N GLY A 53 12.19 17.35 15.09
CA GLY A 53 11.93 17.64 13.69
C GLY A 53 10.44 17.51 13.38
N LYS A 54 9.86 18.50 12.69
CA LYS A 54 8.50 18.39 12.16
C LYS A 54 8.49 17.42 10.99
N GLU A 55 7.51 16.53 10.97
CA GLU A 55 7.24 15.65 9.84
C GLU A 55 7.02 16.45 8.56
N PHE A 56 7.33 15.83 7.43
CA PHE A 56 7.20 16.43 6.12
C PHE A 56 6.82 15.37 5.10
N ASN A 57 6.44 15.81 3.91
CA ASN A 57 5.95 14.95 2.85
C ASN A 57 6.91 14.98 1.66
N VAL A 58 6.92 13.88 0.92
CA VAL A 58 7.64 13.77 -0.36
C VAL A 58 6.64 13.24 -1.38
N LEU A 59 6.37 14.02 -2.42
CA LEU A 59 5.54 13.58 -3.54
C LEU A 59 6.37 12.77 -4.54
N LYS A 60 5.72 11.88 -5.28
CA LYS A 60 6.39 10.93 -6.18
C LYS A 60 7.25 11.60 -7.25
N GLU A 61 6.86 12.78 -7.72
CA GLU A 61 7.63 13.61 -8.67
C GLU A 61 8.95 14.13 -8.09
N ASN A 62 9.11 14.11 -6.77
CA ASN A 62 10.33 14.55 -6.08
C ASN A 62 11.23 13.36 -5.69
N ILE A 63 10.88 12.14 -6.09
CA ILE A 63 11.64 10.92 -5.86
C ILE A 63 12.60 10.69 -7.03
N VAL A 64 13.89 10.61 -6.74
CA VAL A 64 14.94 10.33 -7.72
C VAL A 64 15.26 8.82 -7.77
N TYR A 65 15.13 8.13 -6.64
CA TYR A 65 15.40 6.70 -6.50
C TYR A 65 14.64 6.13 -5.30
N TYR A 66 14.13 4.89 -5.38
CA TYR A 66 13.24 4.32 -4.36
C TYR A 66 13.38 2.81 -4.11
N LYS A 67 14.49 2.18 -4.49
CA LYS A 67 14.66 0.72 -4.28
C LYS A 67 15.08 0.41 -2.83
N SER A 68 16.38 0.42 -2.51
CA SER A 68 16.85 0.08 -1.14
C SER A 68 16.78 1.23 -0.14
N ARG A 69 16.62 2.44 -0.65
CA ARG A 69 16.52 3.70 0.09
C ARG A 69 15.77 4.70 -0.78
N LEU A 70 15.16 5.70 -0.17
CA LEU A 70 14.51 6.79 -0.89
C LEU A 70 15.48 7.95 -1.06
N VAL A 71 15.76 8.37 -2.29
CA VAL A 71 16.53 9.59 -2.60
C VAL A 71 15.57 10.63 -3.15
N ILE A 72 15.58 11.82 -2.54
CA ILE A 72 14.63 12.88 -2.85
C ILE A 72 15.36 14.17 -3.22
N ASN A 73 14.73 14.99 -4.07
CA ASN A 73 15.24 16.32 -4.41
C ASN A 73 14.50 17.46 -3.70
N ASN A 74 13.26 17.24 -3.24
CA ASN A 74 12.42 18.27 -2.63
C ASN A 74 11.44 17.69 -1.59
N ILE A 75 10.91 18.55 -0.73
CA ILE A 75 9.90 18.23 0.28
C ILE A 75 8.68 19.14 0.13
N VAL A 76 7.52 18.69 0.61
CA VAL A 76 6.30 19.50 0.74
C VAL A 76 5.73 19.42 2.15
N ARG A 77 4.85 20.36 2.51
CA ARG A 77 4.26 20.46 3.86
C ARG A 77 2.73 20.49 3.87
N ASP A 78 2.08 20.40 2.72
CA ASP A 78 0.63 20.34 2.61
C ASP A 78 0.08 19.07 3.26
N LYS A 79 -1.22 19.08 3.56
CA LYS A 79 -1.93 17.91 4.09
C LYS A 79 -2.37 17.00 2.95
N TYR A 80 -2.21 15.70 3.15
CA TYR A 80 -2.64 14.65 2.25
C TYR A 80 -3.32 13.55 3.08
N LEU A 81 -4.12 12.71 2.42
CA LEU A 81 -4.65 11.51 3.04
C LEU A 81 -3.50 10.50 3.26
N GLU A 82 -3.34 10.07 4.50
CA GLU A 82 -2.32 9.08 4.88
C GLU A 82 -2.94 7.67 4.84
N PHE A 83 -2.18 6.65 4.48
CA PHE A 83 -2.71 5.29 4.45
C PHE A 83 -3.15 4.81 5.85
N SER A 84 -2.52 5.29 6.93
CA SER A 84 -2.97 5.04 8.29
C SER A 84 -4.41 5.53 8.58
N ASN A 85 -4.94 6.48 7.82
CA ASN A 85 -6.35 6.89 7.92
C ASN A 85 -7.31 5.86 7.32
N ILE A 86 -6.83 5.02 6.39
CA ILE A 86 -7.61 3.97 5.72
C ILE A 86 -7.35 2.59 6.38
N LEU A 87 -6.20 2.43 7.04
CA LEU A 87 -5.82 1.20 7.73
C LEU A 87 -6.84 0.86 8.83
N ASN A 88 -7.26 -0.41 8.89
CA ASN A 88 -8.32 -0.90 9.77
C ASN A 88 -9.70 -0.25 9.55
N MET A 89 -9.93 0.42 8.42
CA MET A 89 -11.29 0.80 8.03
C MET A 89 -12.10 -0.45 7.66
N HIS A 90 -13.39 -0.47 8.00
CA HIS A 90 -14.30 -1.55 7.61
C HIS A 90 -14.47 -1.58 6.09
N VAL A 91 -14.47 -2.77 5.51
CA VAL A 91 -14.94 -2.98 4.14
C VAL A 91 -16.29 -3.67 4.19
N VAL A 92 -17.29 -3.11 3.52
CA VAL A 92 -18.66 -3.64 3.48
C VAL A 92 -19.12 -3.89 2.06
N ASP A 93 -20.00 -4.85 1.86
CA ASP A 93 -20.68 -5.04 0.57
C ASP A 93 -21.90 -4.10 0.43
N LYS A 94 -22.59 -4.19 -0.72
CA LYS A 94 -23.81 -3.43 -1.02
C LYS A 94 -24.99 -3.74 -0.08
N CYS A 95 -24.93 -4.85 0.66
CA CYS A 95 -25.93 -5.28 1.63
C CYS A 95 -25.52 -4.92 3.07
N SER A 96 -24.47 -4.11 3.25
CA SER A 96 -23.89 -3.74 4.55
C SER A 96 -23.29 -4.90 5.35
N ASN A 97 -23.02 -6.04 4.71
CA ASN A 97 -22.28 -7.11 5.37
C ASN A 97 -20.80 -6.71 5.45
N ILE A 98 -20.20 -6.91 6.61
CA ILE A 98 -18.79 -6.60 6.83
C ILE A 98 -17.93 -7.73 6.23
N LEU A 99 -17.08 -7.37 5.27
CA LEU A 99 -16.15 -8.29 4.60
C LEU A 99 -14.81 -8.41 5.36
N GLY A 100 -14.49 -7.42 6.19
CA GLY A 100 -13.28 -7.39 7.02
C GLY A 100 -12.72 -5.99 7.21
N LEU A 101 -11.45 -5.93 7.58
CA LEU A 101 -10.70 -4.70 7.81
C LEU A 101 -9.58 -4.53 6.79
N VAL A 102 -9.35 -3.31 6.32
CA VAL A 102 -8.18 -2.98 5.51
C VAL A 102 -6.90 -3.29 6.29
N SER A 103 -6.00 -4.04 5.66
CA SER A 103 -4.75 -4.49 6.28
C SER A 103 -3.50 -3.97 5.54
N GLU A 104 -3.54 -3.96 4.21
CA GLU A 104 -2.44 -3.50 3.37
C GLU A 104 -3.02 -2.84 2.10
N ILE A 105 -2.33 -1.84 1.58
CA ILE A 105 -2.55 -1.32 0.23
C ILE A 105 -1.55 -2.00 -0.71
N ILE A 106 -2.03 -2.38 -1.89
CA ILE A 106 -1.22 -3.03 -2.93
C ILE A 106 -1.19 -2.12 -4.15
N PHE A 107 0.00 -1.78 -4.60
CA PHE A 107 0.21 -0.86 -5.72
C PHE A 107 1.36 -1.34 -6.61
N GLY A 108 1.40 -0.86 -7.85
CA GLY A 108 2.52 -1.14 -8.74
C GLY A 108 3.78 -0.42 -8.28
N ASP A 109 4.89 -1.15 -8.16
CA ASP A 109 6.18 -0.62 -7.69
C ASP A 109 6.72 0.45 -8.66
N ASP A 110 6.39 0.33 -9.95
CA ASP A 110 6.92 1.21 -11.00
C ASP A 110 5.99 2.38 -11.35
N ASP A 111 4.67 2.21 -11.23
CA ASP A 111 3.65 3.19 -11.65
C ASP A 111 2.92 3.87 -10.47
N PHE A 112 3.13 3.38 -9.24
CA PHE A 112 2.44 3.81 -8.02
C PHE A 112 0.91 3.70 -8.08
N LYS A 113 0.37 2.95 -9.05
CA LYS A 113 -1.08 2.76 -9.22
C LYS A 113 -1.56 1.75 -8.20
N ILE A 114 -2.56 2.12 -7.42
CA ILE A 114 -3.24 1.24 -6.48
C ILE A 114 -3.98 0.18 -7.28
N LYS A 115 -3.63 -1.09 -7.07
CA LYS A 115 -4.29 -2.23 -7.70
C LYS A 115 -5.41 -2.78 -6.81
N GLY A 116 -5.24 -2.70 -5.49
CA GLY A 116 -6.25 -3.16 -4.55
C GLY A 116 -5.88 -2.98 -3.08
N LEU A 117 -6.78 -3.43 -2.22
CA LEU A 117 -6.58 -3.49 -0.77
C LEU A 117 -6.62 -4.95 -0.32
N ALA A 118 -5.68 -5.33 0.55
CA ALA A 118 -5.77 -6.60 1.26
C ALA A 118 -6.69 -6.42 2.47
N VAL A 119 -7.68 -7.28 2.58
CA VAL A 119 -8.65 -7.31 3.68
C VAL A 119 -8.37 -8.51 4.57
N LYS A 120 -8.33 -8.26 5.87
CA LYS A 120 -8.19 -9.30 6.90
C LYS A 120 -9.54 -9.51 7.59
N ASP A 121 -9.88 -10.77 7.85
CA ASP A 121 -11.04 -11.13 8.67
C ASP A 121 -10.83 -10.69 10.14
N TYR A 122 -11.89 -10.65 10.93
CA TYR A 122 -11.85 -10.37 12.38
C TYR A 122 -11.38 -11.57 13.19
N ASN A 123 -11.62 -12.78 12.70
CA ASN A 123 -11.29 -13.97 13.46
C ASN A 123 -9.79 -14.24 13.39
N ILE A 124 -9.08 -13.97 14.50
CA ILE A 124 -7.62 -14.09 14.62
C ILE A 124 -7.08 -15.48 14.23
N PHE A 125 -7.88 -16.54 14.37
CA PHE A 125 -7.52 -17.89 13.95
C PHE A 125 -7.62 -18.12 12.43
N SER A 126 -8.46 -17.32 11.74
CA SER A 126 -8.63 -17.33 10.28
C SER A 126 -7.76 -16.28 9.56
N MET A 127 -7.35 -15.21 10.25
CA MET A 127 -6.50 -14.13 9.72
C MET A 127 -5.14 -14.60 9.17
N PHE A 128 -4.65 -15.74 9.66
CA PHE A 128 -3.42 -16.37 9.19
C PHE A 128 -3.62 -17.34 8.01
N LYS A 129 -4.87 -17.68 7.67
CA LYS A 129 -5.20 -18.67 6.62
C LYS A 129 -5.44 -18.03 5.26
N SER A 130 -6.08 -16.86 5.20
CA SER A 130 -6.32 -16.18 3.93
C SER A 130 -6.39 -14.65 4.13
N ARG A 131 -5.78 -13.92 3.20
CA ARG A 131 -6.03 -12.49 3.01
C ARG A 131 -6.68 -12.35 1.65
N SER A 132 -7.90 -11.81 1.61
CA SER A 132 -8.56 -11.49 0.36
C SER A 132 -8.00 -10.17 -0.17
N ILE A 133 -7.79 -10.09 -1.48
CA ILE A 133 -7.38 -8.86 -2.14
C ILE A 133 -8.55 -8.37 -2.98
N LEU A 134 -9.05 -7.18 -2.65
CA LEU A 134 -10.14 -6.54 -3.36
C LEU A 134 -9.59 -5.52 -4.33
N LEU A 135 -10.00 -5.60 -5.60
CA LEU A 135 -9.53 -4.72 -6.66
C LEU A 135 -10.01 -3.29 -6.47
N LYS A 136 -9.14 -2.31 -6.72
CA LYS A 136 -9.44 -0.87 -6.56
C LYS A 136 -10.64 -0.41 -7.39
N SER A 137 -10.88 -1.03 -8.55
CA SER A 137 -12.00 -0.74 -9.44
C SER A 137 -13.36 -0.93 -8.79
N TYR A 138 -13.45 -1.76 -7.75
CA TYR A 138 -14.70 -2.05 -7.03
C TYR A 138 -14.77 -1.38 -5.66
N LEU A 139 -13.78 -0.57 -5.29
CA LEU A 139 -13.68 0.05 -3.96
C LEU A 139 -13.95 1.55 -4.01
N ILE A 140 -14.94 1.98 -3.23
CA ILE A 140 -15.28 3.38 -2.98
C ILE A 140 -14.91 3.70 -1.53
N LEU A 141 -14.06 4.70 -1.32
CA LEU A 141 -13.68 5.17 0.01
C LEU A 141 -14.73 6.17 0.50
N GLY A 142 -15.45 5.81 1.55
CA GLY A 142 -16.26 6.75 2.33
C GLY A 142 -15.51 7.24 3.56
N ASP A 143 -16.19 8.04 4.38
CA ASP A 143 -15.59 8.62 5.60
C ASP A 143 -15.40 7.55 6.69
N ASP A 144 -16.38 6.65 6.85
CA ASP A 144 -16.40 5.64 7.92
C ASP A 144 -16.01 4.22 7.45
N TYR A 145 -16.28 3.90 6.18
CA TYR A 145 -16.06 2.57 5.62
C TYR A 145 -15.74 2.63 4.12
N ILE A 146 -15.20 1.52 3.61
CA ILE A 146 -14.99 1.28 2.18
C ILE A 146 -16.11 0.39 1.67
N LEU A 147 -16.82 0.85 0.63
CA LEU A 147 -17.84 0.06 -0.05
C LEU A 147 -17.21 -0.80 -1.15
N TYR A 148 -17.47 -2.11 -1.11
CA TYR A 148 -17.14 -3.06 -2.17
C TYR A 148 -18.37 -3.29 -3.06
N THR A 149 -18.22 -2.96 -4.34
CA THR A 149 -19.34 -2.87 -5.29
C THR A 149 -19.43 -4.03 -6.28
N ALA A 150 -18.46 -4.95 -6.25
CA ALA A 150 -18.42 -6.02 -7.25
C ALA A 150 -19.66 -6.93 -7.15
N GLU A 151 -20.15 -7.34 -8.31
CA GLU A 151 -21.24 -8.31 -8.45
C GLU A 151 -20.63 -9.64 -8.89
N ASN A 152 -20.87 -10.73 -8.15
CA ASN A 152 -20.43 -12.09 -8.50
C ASN A 152 -18.99 -12.19 -9.05
N THR A 153 -17.99 -12.14 -8.19
CA THR A 153 -16.59 -12.29 -8.63
C THR A 153 -16.11 -13.73 -8.48
N ASN A 154 -16.09 -14.47 -9.60
CA ASN A 154 -15.32 -15.72 -9.74
C ASN A 154 -13.80 -15.49 -9.68
N ILE A 155 -13.34 -14.24 -9.59
CA ILE A 155 -11.92 -13.87 -9.55
C ILE A 155 -11.59 -13.33 -8.16
N ALA A 156 -10.90 -14.16 -7.37
CA ALA A 156 -10.29 -13.76 -6.11
C ALA A 156 -8.76 -13.75 -6.28
N LEU A 157 -8.11 -12.64 -5.96
CA LEU A 157 -6.66 -12.58 -5.83
C LEU A 157 -6.30 -13.08 -4.43
N GLU A 158 -5.69 -14.26 -4.35
CA GLU A 158 -5.21 -14.86 -3.10
C GLU A 158 -3.70 -14.63 -2.95
N CYS A 159 -3.26 -14.25 -1.75
CA CYS A 159 -1.85 -14.18 -1.41
C CYS A 159 -1.37 -15.56 -0.94
N MET A 160 -0.64 -16.30 -1.79
CA MET A 160 -0.07 -17.59 -1.40
C MET A 160 1.34 -17.46 -0.82
N PRO A 161 1.71 -18.23 0.23
CA PRO A 161 3.09 -18.28 0.69
C PRO A 161 3.99 -18.86 -0.40
N ASN A 162 5.22 -18.35 -0.53
CA ASN A 162 6.22 -18.87 -1.46
C ASN A 162 6.57 -20.33 -1.14
N VAL A 163 5.96 -21.29 -1.83
CA VAL A 163 6.33 -22.72 -1.77
C VAL A 163 7.40 -22.98 -2.84
N GLY A 164 8.64 -22.57 -2.57
CA GLY A 164 9.74 -22.81 -3.51
C GLY A 164 11.11 -22.72 -2.82
N LYS A 165 11.88 -23.80 -2.88
CA LYS A 165 13.30 -23.80 -2.50
C LYS A 165 14.14 -23.04 -3.54
N LYS A 166 14.01 -21.71 -3.63
CA LYS A 166 15.00 -20.84 -4.31
C LYS A 166 15.11 -19.50 -3.58
N LYS A 167 16.35 -19.04 -3.45
CA LYS A 167 16.81 -17.86 -2.68
C LYS A 167 15.84 -16.67 -2.75
N ALA A 168 15.37 -16.28 -1.56
CA ALA A 168 14.94 -14.95 -1.14
C ALA A 168 14.68 -13.92 -2.25
N THR A 169 13.51 -14.00 -2.89
CA THR A 169 12.81 -12.78 -3.29
C THR A 169 11.83 -12.46 -2.18
N ASN A 170 12.10 -11.43 -1.36
CA ASN A 170 11.21 -10.98 -0.27
C ASN A 170 9.88 -10.37 -0.78
N LYS A 171 9.47 -10.66 -2.02
CA LYS A 171 8.27 -10.09 -2.63
C LYS A 171 7.23 -11.20 -2.84
N ASP A 172 6.00 -10.89 -2.45
CA ASP A 172 4.85 -11.76 -2.66
C ASP A 172 4.52 -11.81 -4.17
N VAL A 173 4.14 -12.99 -4.65
CA VAL A 173 3.76 -13.22 -6.06
C VAL A 173 2.24 -13.36 -6.15
N TYR A 174 1.63 -12.63 -7.08
CA TYR A 174 0.19 -12.63 -7.28
C TYR A 174 -0.15 -13.33 -8.59
N TYR A 175 -1.21 -14.14 -8.58
CA TYR A 175 -1.71 -14.86 -9.74
C TYR A 175 -3.20 -14.56 -9.92
N GLU A 176 -3.64 -14.37 -11.16
CA GLU A 176 -5.05 -14.47 -11.52
C GLU A 176 -5.45 -15.95 -11.51
N LYS A 177 -6.58 -16.27 -10.90
CA LYS A 177 -7.16 -17.61 -10.88
C LYS A 177 -8.28 -17.65 -11.92
N ASP A 178 -8.17 -18.58 -12.87
CA ASP A 178 -9.19 -18.89 -13.87
C ASP A 178 -10.41 -19.60 -13.24
#